data_AF-A0A5J1FR95-F1
#
_entry.id   AF-A0A5J1FR95-F1
#
_cell.length_a   1.000
_cell.length_b   1.000
_cell.length_c   1.000
_cell.angle_alpha   90.00
_cell.angle_beta   90.00
_cell.angle_gamma   90.00
#
_symmetry.space_group_name_H-M   'P 1'
#
loop_
_entity.id
_entity.type
_entity.pdbx_description
1 polymer ?
#
loop_
_entity_poly.entity_id
_entity_poly.type
_entity_poly.pdbx_seq_one_letter_code
_entity_poly.pdbx_strand_id
1 'polypeptide(L)'
;MGRRAGTPTTKKVTQLVNVEEHVEGFRQVREAHRRELIDDYVELISDLIIEVGEARQVDMAARLGVSQPTVAKMLKRLASLGFIQMIPWRGVFLTPEGEKLAQESRERHQIVENFLLVLGVSPEIARRDAEGMEHHVSQETLDAFLAFTQQHGTSAE
;
A
#
# COMPACT_ATOMS: atom_id res chain seq x y z
N MET A 1 27.83 41.55 53.05
CA MET A 1 26.45 41.26 52.60
C MET A 1 26.35 41.59 51.11
N GLY A 2 26.07 40.60 50.26
CA GLY A 2 25.88 40.81 48.82
C GLY A 2 25.24 39.56 48.23
N ARG A 3 23.90 39.54 48.20
CA ARG A 3 23.10 38.40 47.74
C ARG A 3 23.33 38.25 46.23
N ARG A 4 23.89 37.10 45.79
CA ARG A 4 23.87 36.70 44.38
C ARG A 4 22.45 36.24 44.04
N ALA A 5 21.74 37.02 43.24
CA ALA A 5 20.46 36.63 42.68
C ALA A 5 20.67 35.47 41.69
N GLY A 6 20.09 34.30 42.00
CA GLY A 6 20.04 33.18 41.07
C GLY A 6 19.15 33.54 39.88
N THR A 7 19.68 33.39 38.67
CA THR A 7 18.94 33.58 37.43
C THR A 7 17.85 32.50 37.32
N PRO A 8 16.58 32.84 37.05
CA PRO A 8 15.52 31.86 36.95
C PRO A 8 15.72 31.00 35.69
N THR A 9 15.87 29.70 35.88
CA THR A 9 15.84 28.71 34.80
C THR A 9 14.45 28.71 34.17
N THR A 10 14.33 29.33 33.00
CA THR A 10 13.14 29.24 32.16
C THR A 10 12.95 27.79 31.74
N LYS A 11 11.91 27.14 32.27
CA LYS A 11 11.46 25.83 31.78
C LYS A 11 11.13 25.98 30.30
N LYS A 12 11.88 25.30 29.42
CA LYS A 12 11.49 25.16 28.01
C LYS A 12 10.14 24.42 27.98
N VAL A 13 9.08 25.16 27.67
CA VAL A 13 7.78 24.57 27.37
C VAL A 13 7.92 23.97 25.97
N THR A 14 8.05 22.65 25.89
CA THR A 14 8.15 21.94 24.63
C THR A 14 6.81 22.05 23.90
N GLN A 15 6.81 22.50 22.64
CA GLN A 15 5.62 22.58 21.78
C GLN A 15 5.18 21.22 21.21
N LEU A 16 5.76 20.12 21.71
CA LEU A 16 5.42 18.77 21.26
C LEU A 16 4.17 18.30 22.00
N VAL A 17 3.21 17.77 21.24
CA VAL A 17 2.11 16.95 21.77
C VAL A 17 2.65 15.83 22.65
N ASN A 18 1.81 15.31 23.56
CA ASN A 18 2.20 14.22 24.45
C ASN A 18 2.81 13.06 23.63
N VAL A 19 3.87 12.45 24.16
CA VAL A 19 4.54 11.27 23.61
C VAL A 19 3.53 10.22 23.15
N GLU A 20 2.47 9.97 23.91
CA GLU A 20 1.44 8.98 23.57
C GLU A 20 0.67 9.38 22.29
N GLU A 21 0.14 10.60 22.22
CA GLU A 21 -0.56 11.12 21.03
C GLU A 21 0.37 11.15 19.80
N HIS A 22 1.64 11.51 20.01
CA HIS A 22 2.64 11.56 18.97
C HIS A 22 2.97 10.15 18.42
N VAL A 23 3.05 9.15 19.30
CA VAL A 23 3.28 7.74 18.93
C VAL A 23 2.08 7.16 18.19
N GLU A 24 0.84 7.43 18.63
CA GLU A 24 -0.36 6.89 17.99
C GLU A 24 -0.57 7.48 16.59
N GLY A 25 -0.36 8.79 16.41
CA GLY A 25 -0.43 9.43 15.08
C GLY A 25 0.55 8.79 14.09
N PHE A 26 1.81 8.59 14.50
CA PHE A 26 2.80 7.89 13.66
C PHE A 26 2.55 6.39 13.52
N ARG A 27 1.85 5.74 14.46
CA ARG A 27 1.48 4.33 14.33
C ARG A 27 0.50 4.16 13.18
N GLN A 28 -0.57 4.94 13.15
CA GLN A 28 -1.62 4.83 12.13
C GLN A 28 -1.05 4.98 10.71
N VAL A 29 -0.24 6.01 10.46
CA VAL A 29 0.38 6.24 9.14
C VAL A 29 1.31 5.09 8.75
N ARG A 30 2.11 4.58 9.70
CA ARG A 30 3.00 3.43 9.45
C ARG A 30 2.27 2.11 9.25
N GLU A 31 1.03 2.00 9.72
CA GLU A 31 0.18 0.83 9.49
C GLU A 31 -0.50 0.90 8.13
N ALA A 32 -0.98 2.07 7.73
CA ALA A 32 -1.56 2.29 6.40
C ALA A 32 -0.54 2.02 5.29
N HIS A 33 0.63 2.69 5.33
CA HIS A 33 1.69 2.50 4.33
C HIS A 33 2.20 1.04 4.27
N ARG A 34 2.10 0.34 5.39
CA ARG A 34 2.48 -1.06 5.50
C ARG A 34 1.48 -2.02 4.86
N ARG A 35 0.19 -1.66 4.83
CA ARG A 35 -0.85 -2.43 4.15
C ARG A 35 -0.72 -2.25 2.64
N GLU A 36 -0.58 -1.00 2.18
CA GLU A 36 -0.23 -0.65 0.79
C GLU A 36 0.95 -1.50 0.29
N LEU A 37 2.09 -1.49 0.99
CA LEU A 37 3.25 -2.30 0.60
C LEU A 37 3.02 -3.81 0.64
N ILE A 38 2.05 -4.31 1.39
CA ILE A 38 1.71 -5.74 1.37
C ILE A 38 0.90 -6.04 0.11
N ASP A 39 -0.10 -5.21 -0.16
CA ASP A 39 -1.02 -5.32 -1.29
C ASP A 39 -0.24 -5.23 -2.62
N ASP A 40 0.63 -4.23 -2.78
CA ASP A 40 1.51 -4.06 -3.96
C ASP A 40 2.37 -5.31 -4.21
N TYR A 41 2.90 -5.92 -3.16
CA TYR A 41 3.76 -7.10 -3.31
C TYR A 41 2.98 -8.35 -3.67
N VAL A 42 1.81 -8.58 -3.07
CA VAL A 42 1.01 -9.77 -3.41
C VAL A 42 0.45 -9.66 -4.82
N GLU A 43 0.02 -8.46 -5.23
CA GLU A 43 -0.43 -8.18 -6.59
C GLU A 43 0.69 -8.44 -7.60
N LEU A 44 1.88 -7.84 -7.38
CA LEU A 44 3.02 -8.04 -8.27
C LEU A 44 3.46 -9.52 -8.35
N ILE A 45 3.40 -10.26 -7.25
CA ILE A 45 3.71 -11.70 -7.26
C ILE A 45 2.68 -12.46 -8.10
N SER A 46 1.38 -12.16 -7.95
CA SER A 46 0.30 -12.76 -8.75
C SER A 46 0.53 -12.48 -10.24
N ASP A 47 0.79 -11.22 -10.60
CA ASP A 47 1.02 -10.79 -11.98
C ASP A 47 2.25 -11.46 -12.61
N LEU A 48 3.37 -11.54 -11.88
CA LEU A 48 4.55 -12.25 -12.37
C LEU A 48 4.28 -13.74 -12.61
N ILE A 49 3.52 -14.39 -11.72
CA ILE A 49 3.16 -15.80 -11.90
C ILE A 49 2.25 -15.98 -13.12
N ILE A 50 1.29 -15.08 -13.33
CA ILE A 50 0.36 -15.15 -14.47
C ILE A 50 1.09 -14.89 -15.80
N GLU A 51 1.92 -13.85 -15.85
CA GLU A 51 2.53 -13.37 -17.10
C GLU A 51 3.79 -14.14 -17.50
N VAL A 52 4.63 -14.52 -16.53
CA VAL A 52 5.94 -15.16 -16.80
C VAL A 52 6.11 -16.52 -16.13
N GLY A 53 5.12 -16.99 -15.36
CA GLY A 53 5.10 -18.32 -14.74
C GLY A 53 5.85 -18.42 -13.41
N GLU A 54 6.60 -17.39 -13.00
CA GLU A 54 7.35 -17.38 -11.74
C GLU A 54 7.62 -15.98 -11.20
N ALA A 55 7.62 -15.82 -9.86
CA ALA A 55 8.03 -14.59 -9.21
C ALA A 55 9.44 -14.73 -8.60
N ARG A 56 10.41 -13.99 -9.17
CA ARG A 56 11.79 -13.92 -8.65
C ARG A 56 12.05 -12.60 -7.93
N GLN A 57 12.92 -12.66 -6.93
CA GLN A 57 13.33 -11.49 -6.15
C GLN A 57 13.99 -10.39 -6.99
N VAL A 58 14.73 -10.78 -8.03
CA VAL A 58 15.41 -9.85 -8.94
C VAL A 58 14.40 -9.07 -9.79
N ASP A 59 13.36 -9.75 -10.26
CA ASP A 59 12.31 -9.14 -11.08
C ASP A 59 11.42 -8.22 -10.24
N MET A 60 11.06 -8.66 -9.04
CA MET A 60 10.34 -7.81 -8.07
C MET A 60 11.12 -6.54 -7.74
N ALA A 61 12.44 -6.66 -7.49
CA ALA A 61 13.29 -5.51 -7.19
C ALA A 61 13.32 -4.49 -8.34
N ALA A 62 13.46 -4.98 -9.58
CA ALA A 62 13.48 -4.14 -10.76
C ALA A 62 12.14 -3.43 -10.99
N ARG A 63 11.01 -4.14 -10.86
CA ARG A 63 9.67 -3.61 -11.10
C ARG A 63 9.20 -2.64 -10.02
N LEU A 64 9.55 -2.89 -8.75
CA LEU A 64 9.24 -2.00 -7.63
C LEU A 64 10.23 -0.83 -7.50
N GLY A 65 11.31 -0.80 -8.28
CA GLY A 65 12.35 0.23 -8.17
C GLY A 65 13.10 0.23 -6.83
N VAL A 66 13.20 -0.92 -6.15
CA VAL A 66 13.85 -1.05 -4.84
C VAL A 66 15.01 -2.04 -4.87
N SER A 67 15.85 -2.00 -3.82
CA SER A 67 16.97 -2.93 -3.70
C SER A 67 16.49 -4.37 -3.41
N GLN A 68 17.24 -5.38 -3.87
CA GLN A 68 16.95 -6.78 -3.54
C GLN A 68 16.89 -7.04 -2.02
N PRO A 69 17.77 -6.48 -1.16
CA PRO A 69 17.61 -6.61 0.29
C PRO A 69 16.29 -6.08 0.84
N THR A 70 15.74 -5.02 0.25
CA THR A 70 14.40 -4.50 0.60
C THR A 70 13.33 -5.55 0.30
N VAL A 71 13.36 -6.13 -0.91
CA VAL A 71 12.45 -7.21 -1.31
C VAL A 71 12.59 -8.42 -0.38
N ALA A 72 13.83 -8.85 -0.06
CA ALA A 72 14.06 -9.98 0.85
C ALA A 72 13.39 -9.78 2.22
N LYS A 73 13.47 -8.56 2.75
CA LYS A 73 12.85 -8.20 4.03
C LYS A 73 11.33 -8.28 3.95
N MET A 74 10.74 -7.78 2.87
CA MET A 74 9.30 -7.85 2.65
C MET A 74 8.81 -9.30 2.43
N LEU A 75 9.55 -10.11 1.66
CA LEU A 75 9.21 -11.52 1.47
C LEU A 75 9.21 -12.30 2.79
N LYS A 76 10.24 -12.12 3.64
CA LYS A 76 10.25 -12.74 4.98
C LYS A 76 9.03 -12.36 5.80
N ARG A 77 8.58 -11.12 5.66
CA ARG A 77 7.41 -10.62 6.35
C ARG A 77 6.12 -11.23 5.80
N LEU A 78 5.92 -11.23 4.49
CA LEU A 78 4.75 -11.85 3.86
C LEU A 78 4.65 -13.34 4.22
N ALA A 79 5.79 -14.04 4.27
CA ALA A 79 5.85 -15.43 4.70
C ALA A 79 5.42 -15.58 6.18
N SER A 80 5.85 -14.67 7.07
CA SER A 80 5.42 -14.68 8.48
C SER A 80 3.94 -14.35 8.68
N LEU A 81 3.34 -13.63 7.73
CA LEU A 81 1.90 -13.34 7.71
C LEU A 81 1.09 -14.46 7.02
N GLY A 82 1.76 -15.46 6.45
CA GLY A 82 1.12 -16.58 5.77
C GLY A 82 0.64 -16.26 4.35
N PHE A 83 1.05 -15.15 3.74
CA PHE A 83 0.60 -14.78 2.39
C PHE A 83 1.39 -15.44 1.28
N ILE A 84 2.65 -15.80 1.53
CA ILE A 84 3.52 -16.42 0.52
C ILE A 84 4.21 -17.67 1.04
N GLN A 85 4.67 -18.48 0.10
CA GLN A 85 5.63 -19.56 0.32
C GLN A 85 6.83 -19.40 -0.62
N MET A 86 8.02 -19.62 -0.09
CA MET A 86 9.26 -19.62 -0.87
C MET A 86 9.71 -21.05 -1.09
N ILE A 87 9.80 -21.47 -2.35
CA ILE A 87 10.24 -22.82 -2.72
C ILE A 87 11.66 -22.73 -3.26
N PRO A 88 12.63 -23.48 -2.69
CA PRO A 88 14.01 -23.51 -3.17
C PRO A 88 14.06 -23.72 -4.69
N TRP A 89 14.86 -22.91 -5.39
CA TRP A 89 15.07 -22.93 -6.85
C TRP A 89 13.85 -22.57 -7.71
N ARG A 90 12.63 -22.56 -7.16
CA ARG A 90 11.38 -22.32 -7.89
C ARG A 90 10.83 -20.90 -7.74
N GLY A 91 11.26 -20.16 -6.71
CA GLY A 91 10.86 -18.76 -6.50
C GLY A 91 9.79 -18.59 -5.41
N VAL A 92 9.03 -17.50 -5.53
CA VAL A 92 7.97 -17.12 -4.59
C VAL A 92 6.60 -17.47 -5.15
N PHE A 93 5.73 -18.01 -4.32
CA PHE A 93 4.33 -18.31 -4.66
C PHE A 93 3.39 -17.73 -3.62
N LEU A 94 2.20 -17.33 -4.05
CA LEU A 94 1.12 -16.97 -3.15
C LEU A 94 0.53 -18.23 -2.51
N THR A 95 0.08 -18.06 -1.28
CA THR A 95 -0.86 -18.96 -0.62
C THR A 95 -2.28 -18.63 -1.07
N PRO A 96 -3.30 -19.46 -0.76
CA PRO A 96 -4.69 -19.09 -1.01
C PRO A 96 -5.08 -17.74 -0.39
N GLU A 97 -4.59 -17.44 0.80
CA GLU A 97 -4.83 -16.18 1.50
C GLU A 97 -4.14 -14.99 0.81
N GLY A 98 -2.91 -15.20 0.34
CA GLY A 98 -2.17 -14.18 -0.43
C GLY A 98 -2.82 -13.90 -1.78
N GLU A 99 -3.32 -14.92 -2.47
CA GLU A 99 -4.03 -14.76 -3.75
C GLU A 99 -5.35 -14.02 -3.55
N LYS A 100 -6.10 -14.34 -2.48
CA LYS A 100 -7.31 -13.60 -2.13
C LYS A 100 -7.02 -12.12 -1.90
N LEU A 101 -5.94 -11.80 -1.21
CA LEU A 101 -5.54 -10.41 -0.96
C LEU A 101 -5.12 -9.68 -2.24
N ALA A 102 -4.35 -10.35 -3.11
CA ALA A 102 -3.99 -9.80 -4.42
C ALA A 102 -5.22 -9.50 -5.27
N GLN A 103 -6.20 -10.41 -5.27
CA GLN A 103 -7.45 -10.23 -5.99
C GLN A 103 -8.29 -9.07 -5.42
N GLU A 104 -8.37 -8.94 -4.09
CA GLU A 104 -9.05 -7.81 -3.44
C GLU A 104 -8.38 -6.46 -3.79
N SER A 105 -7.03 -6.40 -3.79
CA SER A 105 -6.28 -5.22 -4.25
C SER A 105 -6.62 -4.85 -5.69
N ARG A 106 -6.53 -5.83 -6.60
CA ARG A 106 -6.83 -5.65 -8.03
C ARG A 106 -8.26 -5.19 -8.27
N GLU A 107 -9.23 -5.72 -7.53
CA GLU A 107 -10.63 -5.28 -7.62
C GLU A 107 -10.81 -3.82 -7.21
N ARG A 108 -10.15 -3.40 -6.14
CA ARG A 108 -10.19 -2.00 -5.70
C ARG A 108 -9.58 -1.08 -6.75
N HIS A 109 -8.40 -1.44 -7.29
CA HIS A 109 -7.77 -0.72 -8.39
C HIS A 109 -8.72 -0.57 -9.58
N GLN A 110 -9.34 -1.68 -10.02
CA GLN A 110 -10.24 -1.68 -11.19
C GLN A 110 -11.48 -0.80 -10.98
N ILE A 111 -12.03 -0.77 -9.76
CA ILE A 111 -13.17 0.12 -9.45
C ILE A 111 -12.76 1.58 -9.61
N VAL A 112 -11.58 1.96 -9.10
CA VAL A 112 -11.07 3.33 -9.22
C VAL A 112 -10.77 3.67 -10.68
N GLU A 113 -10.07 2.79 -11.42
CA GLU A 113 -9.75 2.99 -12.84
C GLU A 113 -11.03 3.17 -13.67
N ASN A 114 -12.02 2.28 -13.49
CA ASN A 114 -13.28 2.35 -14.23
C ASN A 114 -14.06 3.63 -13.92
N PHE A 115 -14.08 4.05 -12.66
CA PHE A 115 -14.69 5.31 -12.26
C PHE A 115 -14.03 6.50 -12.98
N LEU A 116 -12.70 6.56 -12.99
CA LEU A 116 -11.96 7.63 -13.68
C LEU A 116 -12.20 7.61 -15.20
N LEU A 117 -12.28 6.42 -15.81
CA LEU A 117 -12.63 6.27 -17.23
C LEU A 117 -14.02 6.82 -17.54
N VAL A 118 -15.02 6.50 -16.70
CA VAL A 118 -16.39 7.03 -16.86
C VAL A 118 -16.45 8.55 -16.68
N LEU A 119 -15.58 9.12 -15.84
CA LEU A 119 -15.42 10.58 -15.75
C LEU A 119 -14.80 11.22 -17.00
N GLY A 120 -14.24 10.43 -17.91
CA GLY A 120 -13.59 10.89 -19.14
C GLY A 120 -12.08 11.08 -19.03
N VAL A 121 -11.44 10.55 -17.98
CA VAL A 121 -9.98 10.49 -17.89
C VAL A 121 -9.45 9.53 -18.95
N SER A 122 -8.33 9.86 -19.60
CA SER A 122 -7.75 8.99 -20.62
C SER A 122 -7.28 7.66 -20.01
N PRO A 123 -7.30 6.54 -20.75
CA PRO A 123 -6.97 5.22 -20.18
C PRO A 123 -5.59 5.12 -19.53
N GLU A 124 -4.59 5.81 -20.08
CA GLU A 124 -3.24 5.84 -19.51
C GLU A 124 -3.21 6.54 -18.15
N ILE A 125 -3.89 7.68 -18.04
CA ILE A 125 -3.95 8.47 -16.80
C ILE A 125 -4.86 7.80 -15.78
N ALA A 126 -6.00 7.24 -16.20
CA ALA A 126 -6.92 6.54 -15.33
C ALA A 126 -6.24 5.36 -14.62
N ARG A 127 -5.47 4.54 -15.36
CA ARG A 127 -4.69 3.44 -14.78
C ARG A 127 -3.64 3.93 -13.79
N ARG A 128 -2.85 4.92 -14.21
CA ARG A 128 -1.76 5.46 -13.39
C ARG A 128 -2.26 6.14 -12.12
N ASP A 129 -3.37 6.87 -12.21
CA ASP A 129 -3.93 7.57 -11.06
C ASP A 129 -4.67 6.60 -10.14
N ALA A 130 -5.33 5.58 -10.70
CA ALA A 130 -5.92 4.51 -9.91
C ALA A 130 -4.86 3.78 -9.06
N GLU A 131 -3.67 3.56 -9.63
CA GLU A 131 -2.47 3.08 -8.93
C GLU A 131 -2.05 4.07 -7.83
N GLY A 132 -2.20 3.66 -6.57
CA GLY A 132 -1.95 4.46 -5.37
C GLY A 132 -3.20 5.16 -4.80
N MET A 133 -4.22 5.47 -5.61
CA MET A 133 -5.48 6.02 -5.10
C MET A 133 -6.30 4.96 -4.35
N GLU A 134 -6.36 3.74 -4.87
CA GLU A 134 -7.06 2.60 -4.28
C GLU A 134 -6.67 2.32 -2.81
N HIS A 135 -5.42 2.61 -2.42
CA HIS A 135 -4.95 2.48 -1.03
C HIS A 135 -5.48 3.56 -0.08
N HIS A 136 -5.90 4.69 -0.62
CA HIS A 136 -6.35 5.87 0.13
C HIS A 136 -7.87 6.08 0.07
N VAL A 137 -8.57 5.29 -0.74
CA VAL A 137 -10.02 5.33 -0.90
C VAL A 137 -10.70 4.48 0.18
N SER A 138 -11.56 5.10 0.98
CA SER A 138 -12.35 4.38 1.98
C SER A 138 -13.34 3.40 1.32
N GLN A 139 -13.82 2.39 2.05
CA GLN A 139 -14.81 1.46 1.49
C GLN A 139 -16.09 2.18 1.03
N GLU A 140 -16.58 3.15 1.81
CA GLU A 140 -17.76 3.95 1.45
C GLU A 140 -17.55 4.73 0.13
N THR A 141 -16.36 5.31 -0.04
CA THR A 141 -16.00 6.02 -1.28
C THR A 141 -15.88 5.06 -2.46
N LEU A 142 -15.33 3.86 -2.24
CA LEU A 142 -15.21 2.83 -3.28
C LEU A 142 -16.59 2.33 -3.73
N ASP A 143 -17.52 2.12 -2.79
CA ASP A 143 -18.90 1.73 -3.08
C ASP A 143 -19.61 2.81 -3.91
N ALA A 144 -19.36 4.10 -3.62
CA ALA A 144 -19.88 5.21 -4.40
C ALA A 144 -19.30 5.24 -5.83
N PHE A 145 -18.00 5.00 -6.00
CA PHE A 145 -17.36 4.88 -7.32
C PHE A 145 -17.96 3.74 -8.14
N LEU A 146 -18.17 2.58 -7.52
CA LEU A 146 -18.80 1.43 -8.16
C LEU A 146 -20.24 1.76 -8.59
N ALA A 147 -21.06 2.34 -7.70
CA ALA A 147 -22.44 2.70 -8.01
C ALA A 147 -22.51 3.73 -9.15
N PHE A 148 -21.65 4.76 -9.13
CA PHE A 148 -21.56 5.75 -10.19
C PHE A 148 -21.19 5.11 -11.53
N THR A 149 -20.19 4.22 -11.52
CA THR A 149 -19.73 3.50 -12.72
C THR A 149 -20.83 2.59 -13.29
N GLN A 150 -21.63 1.93 -12.45
CA GLN A 150 -22.76 1.11 -12.91
C GLN A 150 -23.90 1.93 -13.52
N GLN A 151 -24.12 3.16 -13.04
CA GLN A 151 -25.18 4.04 -13.53
C GLN A 151 -24.78 4.79 -14.81
N HIS A 152 -23.50 5.14 -14.95
CA HIS A 152 -23.00 6.02 -16.01
C HIS A 152 -22.03 5.33 -16.97
N GLY A 153 -21.55 4.14 -16.64
CA GLY A 153 -20.77 3.30 -17.53
C GLY A 153 -21.63 2.90 -18.72
N THR A 154 -21.21 3.33 -19.91
CA THR A 154 -21.83 2.92 -21.17
C THR A 154 -21.87 1.39 -21.19
N SER A 155 -23.04 0.79 -21.41
CA SER A 155 -23.10 -0.60 -21.85
C SER A 155 -22.26 -0.66 -23.13
N ALA A 156 -21.08 -1.27 -23.06
CA ALA A 156 -20.20 -1.37 -24.20
C ALA A 156 -20.95 -2.12 -25.33
N GLU A 157 -21.11 -1.45 -26.48
CA GLU A 157 -21.34 -2.12 -27.76
C GLU A 157 -20.11 -2.95 -28.16
#